data_AF-A9RUS2-F1
#
_entry.id   AF-A9RUS2-F1
#
_cell.length_a   1.000
_cell.length_b   1.000
_cell.length_c   1.000
_cell.angle_alpha   90.00
_cell.angle_beta   90.00
_cell.angle_gamma   90.00
#
_symmetry.space_group_name_H-M   'P 1'
#
loop_
_entity.id
_entity.type
_entity.pdbx_description
1 polymer ?
#
loop_
_entity_poly.entity_id
_entity_poly.type
_entity_poly.pdbx_seq_one_letter_code
_entity_poly.pdbx_strand_id
1 'polypeptide(L)'
;MLKYLSKVRVEFNALDKRASSALEFLAQCNSRKARSSNPNCEVVVKRRTDNAPPVVAVTFTNGREEVMDGTSMAANQIRTKILEQAELMETEKMFRDAGYDWPVIIPMEEVEASRREMAMKAEKKAEKKIVSKTGTETKLS
;
A
#
# COMPACT_ATOMS: atom_id res chain seq x y z
N MET A 1 4.58 -9.10 6.00
CA MET A 1 3.94 -8.18 6.97
C MET A 1 4.95 -7.81 8.05
N LEU A 2 5.25 -8.67 9.04
CA LEU A 2 6.17 -8.30 10.13
C LEU A 2 7.61 -7.97 9.72
N LYS A 3 8.09 -8.44 8.56
CA LYS A 3 9.42 -8.05 8.02
C LYS A 3 9.67 -6.54 7.89
N TYR A 4 8.61 -5.74 7.85
CA TYR A 4 8.70 -4.28 7.69
C TYR A 4 8.46 -3.50 8.98
N LEU A 5 8.12 -4.21 10.06
CA LEU A 5 7.73 -3.62 11.32
C LEU A 5 8.81 -3.87 12.37
N SER A 6 9.09 -2.85 13.17
CA SER A 6 9.88 -2.96 14.39
C SER A 6 8.98 -3.26 15.60
N LYS A 7 7.78 -2.69 15.64
CA LYS A 7 6.83 -2.86 16.75
C LYS A 7 5.39 -2.89 16.28
N VAL A 8 4.57 -3.69 16.96
CA VAL A 8 3.11 -3.72 16.84
C VAL A 8 2.54 -3.59 18.24
N ARG A 9 1.60 -2.67 18.46
CA ARG A 9 0.88 -2.49 19.72
C ARG A 9 -0.61 -2.57 19.45
N VAL A 10 -1.27 -3.53 20.07
CA VAL A 10 -2.73 -3.70 19.98
C VAL A 10 -3.34 -3.38 21.34
N GLU A 11 -4.19 -2.36 21.38
CA GLU A 11 -4.93 -1.96 22.58
C GLU A 11 -6.41 -2.26 22.41
N PHE A 12 -7.02 -2.92 23.40
CA PHE A 12 -8.45 -3.21 23.37
C PHE A 12 -8.97 -3.53 24.77
N ASN A 13 -10.28 -3.38 24.94
CA ASN A 13 -11.00 -3.96 26.07
C ASN A 13 -11.52 -5.34 25.68
N ALA A 14 -11.26 -6.37 26.49
CA ALA A 14 -11.65 -7.75 26.21
C ALA A 14 -13.18 -7.96 26.19
N LEU A 15 -13.96 -7.07 26.80
CA LEU A 15 -15.42 -7.09 26.79
C LEU A 15 -16.01 -6.33 25.59
N ASP A 16 -15.20 -5.57 24.85
CA ASP A 16 -15.65 -4.80 23.70
C ASP A 16 -15.76 -5.68 22.44
N LYS A 17 -16.98 -5.88 21.96
CA LYS A 17 -17.26 -6.66 20.75
C LYS A 17 -16.64 -6.07 19.48
N ARG A 18 -16.33 -4.76 19.49
CA ARG A 18 -15.67 -4.06 18.38
C ARG A 18 -14.21 -4.50 18.19
N ALA A 19 -13.60 -5.16 19.18
CA ALA A 19 -12.20 -5.57 19.13
C ALA A 19 -11.92 -6.79 18.23
N SER A 20 -12.94 -7.39 17.61
CA SER A 20 -12.80 -8.62 16.81
C SER A 20 -11.74 -8.49 15.71
N SER A 21 -11.75 -7.39 14.94
CA SER A 21 -10.78 -7.15 13.87
C SER A 21 -9.36 -6.93 14.40
N ALA A 22 -9.19 -6.19 15.50
CA ALA A 22 -7.90 -6.00 16.16
C ALA A 22 -7.33 -7.31 16.71
N LEU A 23 -8.17 -8.18 17.27
CA LEU A 23 -7.80 -9.51 17.77
C LEU A 23 -7.42 -10.47 16.64
N GLU A 24 -8.14 -10.46 15.53
CA GLU A 24 -7.80 -11.24 14.35
C GLU A 24 -6.44 -10.81 13.79
N PHE A 25 -6.20 -9.51 13.67
CA PHE A 25 -4.90 -8.98 13.26
C PHE A 25 -3.77 -9.39 14.23
N LEU A 26 -4.02 -9.35 15.54
CA LEU A 26 -3.07 -9.84 16.54
C LEU A 26 -2.76 -11.33 16.36
N ALA A 27 -3.77 -12.16 16.08
CA ALA A 27 -3.56 -13.58 15.78
C ALA A 27 -2.71 -13.78 14.52
N GLN A 28 -2.93 -12.98 13.47
CA GLN A 28 -2.11 -13.00 12.25
C GLN A 28 -0.64 -12.64 12.56
N CYS A 29 -0.39 -11.64 13.41
CA CYS A 29 0.95 -11.25 13.86
C CYS A 29 1.66 -12.38 14.64
N ASN A 30 0.91 -13.14 15.44
CA ASN A 30 1.45 -14.25 16.22
C ASN A 30 1.58 -15.57 15.44
N SER A 31 1.16 -15.61 14.18
CA SER A 31 1.33 -16.81 13.35
C SER A 31 2.81 -17.19 13.19
N ARG A 32 3.10 -18.49 13.11
CA ARG A 32 4.47 -19.01 12.96
C ARG A 32 5.20 -18.38 11.76
N LYS A 33 4.50 -18.25 10.63
CA LYS A 33 5.02 -17.63 9.40
C LYS A 33 5.35 -16.15 9.58
N ALA A 34 4.53 -15.41 10.32
CA ALA A 34 4.79 -14.00 10.59
C ALA A 34 6.00 -13.83 11.52
N ARG A 35 6.02 -14.55 12.65
CA ARG A 35 7.11 -14.52 13.62
C ARG A 35 8.44 -14.98 13.03
N SER A 36 8.45 -16.00 12.17
CA SER A 36 9.67 -16.46 11.49
C SER A 36 10.21 -15.44 10.48
N SER A 37 9.34 -14.60 9.90
CA SER A 37 9.78 -13.57 8.94
C SER A 37 10.52 -12.41 9.60
N ASN A 38 10.23 -12.14 10.87
CA ASN A 38 10.94 -11.14 11.67
C ASN A 38 10.80 -11.46 13.16
N PRO A 39 11.78 -12.17 13.76
CA PRO A 39 11.74 -12.51 15.18
C PRO A 39 11.94 -11.29 16.09
N ASN A 40 12.55 -10.22 15.56
CA ASN A 40 12.87 -9.00 16.30
C ASN A 40 11.69 -8.03 16.42
N CYS A 41 10.61 -8.23 15.65
CA CYS A 41 9.42 -7.41 15.77
C CYS A 41 8.78 -7.62 17.15
N GLU A 42 8.67 -6.54 17.92
CA GLU A 42 8.01 -6.54 19.22
C GLU A 42 6.49 -6.52 19.01
N VAL A 43 5.75 -7.46 19.61
CA VAL A 43 4.28 -7.49 19.56
C VAL A 43 3.75 -7.29 20.97
N VAL A 44 3.23 -6.10 21.23
CA VAL A 44 2.72 -5.65 22.53
C VAL A 44 1.20 -5.70 22.54
N VAL A 45 0.65 -6.29 23.60
CA VAL A 45 -0.79 -6.35 23.82
C VAL A 45 -1.11 -5.57 25.08
N LYS A 46 -1.95 -4.53 24.96
CA LYS A 46 -2.41 -3.74 26.11
C LYS A 46 -3.90 -3.92 26.29
N ARG A 47 -4.28 -4.67 27.32
CA ARG A 47 -5.68 -4.82 27.72
C ARG A 47 -6.10 -3.60 28.53
N ARG A 48 -7.23 -3.00 28.15
CA ARG A 48 -7.83 -1.88 28.86
C ARG A 48 -9.16 -2.30 29.49
N THR A 49 -9.61 -1.53 30.48
CA THR A 49 -10.91 -1.69 31.14
C THR A 49 -11.87 -0.54 30.79
N ASP A 50 -11.40 0.48 30.07
CA ASP A 50 -12.19 1.59 29.59
C ASP A 50 -13.06 1.19 28.38
N ASN A 51 -14.03 2.03 28.03
CA ASN A 51 -14.89 1.81 26.85
C ASN A 51 -14.30 2.44 25.57
N ALA A 52 -13.00 2.74 25.57
CA ALA A 52 -12.34 3.36 24.43
C ALA A 52 -12.23 2.36 23.26
N PRO A 53 -12.38 2.83 22.00
CA PRO A 53 -12.30 1.96 20.82
C PRO A 53 -10.95 1.22 20.72
N PRO A 54 -10.92 -0.02 20.22
CA PRO A 54 -9.67 -0.75 19.97
C PRO A 54 -8.74 0.01 19.01
N VAL A 55 -7.45 -0.02 19.28
CA VAL A 55 -6.42 0.70 18.51
C VAL A 55 -5.30 -0.27 18.12
N VAL A 56 -4.87 -0.20 16.87
CA VAL A 56 -3.69 -0.91 16.37
C VAL A 56 -2.64 0.12 15.98
N ALA A 57 -1.56 0.20 16.73
CA ALA A 57 -0.40 1.03 16.40
C ALA A 57 0.73 0.15 15.87
N VAL A 58 1.35 0.57 14.77
CA VAL A 58 2.50 -0.12 14.17
C VAL A 58 3.64 0.86 14.01
N THR A 59 4.85 0.40 14.28
CA THR A 59 6.08 1.12 14.04
C THR A 59 6.87 0.36 12.98
N PHE A 60 7.23 1.05 11.90
CA PHE A 60 8.01 0.51 10.80
C PHE A 60 9.50 0.50 11.15
N THR A 61 10.30 -0.25 10.38
CA THR A 61 11.76 -0.35 10.60
C THR A 61 12.52 0.95 10.37
N ASN A 62 11.94 1.92 9.66
CA ASN A 62 12.48 3.27 9.50
C ASN A 62 12.08 4.25 10.62
N GLY A 63 11.33 3.78 11.62
CA GLY A 63 10.84 4.60 12.74
C GLY A 63 9.53 5.34 12.47
N ARG A 64 8.92 5.24 11.28
CA ARG A 64 7.58 5.78 11.04
C ARG A 64 6.57 5.02 11.90
N GLU A 65 5.63 5.75 12.49
CA GLU A 65 4.53 5.19 13.27
C GLU A 65 3.20 5.44 12.56
N GLU A 66 2.33 4.44 12.62
CA GLU A 66 0.98 4.55 12.09
C GLU A 66 -0.02 3.95 13.07
N VAL A 67 -1.10 4.70 13.30
CA VAL A 67 -2.19 4.31 14.20
C VAL A 67 -3.44 4.07 13.36
N MET A 68 -4.00 2.87 13.51
CA MET A 68 -5.18 2.39 12.80
C MET A 68 -6.33 2.16 13.78
N ASP A 69 -7.54 2.49 13.33
CA ASP A 69 -8.77 2.24 14.09
C ASP A 69 -9.15 0.76 13.98
N GLY A 70 -9.07 0.05 15.11
CA GLY A 70 -9.40 -1.37 15.20
C GLY A 70 -10.91 -1.66 15.19
N THR A 71 -11.76 -0.62 15.17
CA THR A 71 -13.23 -0.74 15.15
C THR A 71 -13.77 -0.80 13.73
N SER A 72 -13.30 0.12 12.87
CA SER A 72 -13.84 0.30 11.52
C SER A 72 -13.04 -0.47 10.47
N MET A 73 -11.76 -0.75 10.72
CA MET A 73 -10.89 -1.45 9.78
C MET A 73 -10.89 -2.95 10.04
N ALA A 74 -11.21 -3.72 9.01
CA ALA A 74 -11.04 -5.17 9.04
C ALA A 74 -9.55 -5.56 9.14
N ALA A 75 -9.26 -6.73 9.71
CA ALA A 75 -7.88 -7.21 9.84
C ALA A 75 -7.13 -7.31 8.50
N ASN A 76 -7.84 -7.66 7.42
CA ASN A 76 -7.26 -7.69 6.08
C ASN A 76 -6.90 -6.28 5.58
N GLN A 77 -7.69 -5.25 5.89
CA GLN A 77 -7.44 -3.87 5.51
C GLN A 77 -6.23 -3.32 6.25
N ILE A 78 -6.14 -3.59 7.57
CA ILE A 78 -4.96 -3.27 8.38
C ILE A 78 -3.71 -3.90 7.76
N ARG A 79 -3.78 -5.19 7.42
CA ARG A 79 -2.68 -5.91 6.75
C ARG A 79 -2.31 -5.28 5.41
N THR A 80 -3.30 -5.01 4.55
CA THR A 80 -3.06 -4.44 3.21
C THR A 80 -2.41 -3.08 3.33
N LYS A 81 -2.92 -2.22 4.21
CA LYS A 81 -2.36 -0.90 4.48
C LYS A 81 -0.90 -0.96 4.93
N ILE A 82 -0.55 -1.89 5.83
CA ILE A 82 0.85 -2.11 6.23
C ILE A 82 1.73 -2.50 5.03
N LEU A 83 1.23 -3.35 4.14
CA LEU A 83 1.99 -3.79 2.96
C LEU A 83 2.17 -2.67 1.94
N GLU A 84 1.14 -1.86 1.69
CA GLU A 84 1.22 -0.69 0.81
C GLU A 84 2.23 0.32 1.33
N GLN A 85 2.19 0.64 2.64
CA GLN A 85 3.18 1.53 3.25
C GLN A 85 4.60 0.95 3.18
N ALA A 86 4.75 -0.36 3.36
CA ALA A 86 6.05 -1.01 3.22
C ALA A 86 6.61 -0.94 1.79
N GLU A 87 5.77 -1.10 0.77
CA GLU A 87 6.17 -0.98 -0.64
C GLU A 87 6.61 0.45 -0.98
N LEU A 88 5.90 1.45 -0.46
CA LEU A 88 6.30 2.86 -0.58
C LEU A 88 7.63 3.13 0.11
N MET A 89 7.87 2.53 1.28
CA MET A 89 9.15 2.64 1.99
C MET A 89 10.30 1.96 1.26
N GLU A 90 10.08 0.78 0.68
CA GLU A 90 11.08 0.10 -0.16
C GLU A 90 11.42 0.95 -1.38
N THR A 91 10.40 1.51 -2.04
CA THR A 91 10.58 2.40 -3.19
C THR A 91 11.37 3.65 -2.80
N GLU A 92 10.97 4.34 -1.73
CA GLU A 92 11.69 5.50 -1.19
C GLU A 92 13.16 5.16 -0.91
N LYS A 93 13.43 3.99 -0.31
CA LYS A 93 14.79 3.54 -0.06
C LYS A 93 15.57 3.35 -1.37
N MET A 94 14.98 2.74 -2.39
CA MET A 94 15.64 2.57 -3.70
C MET A 94 16.04 3.91 -4.32
N PHE A 95 15.17 4.93 -4.27
CA PHE A 95 15.49 6.27 -4.77
C PHE A 95 16.64 6.91 -3.98
N ARG A 96 16.58 6.86 -2.65
CA ARG A 96 17.64 7.39 -1.79
C ARG A 96 18.98 6.70 -1.99
N ASP A 97 18.99 5.36 -2.11
CA ASP A 97 20.20 4.57 -2.35
C ASP A 97 20.84 4.89 -3.71
N ALA A 98 20.03 5.27 -4.71
CA ALA A 98 20.47 5.72 -6.02
C ALA A 98 20.86 7.21 -6.08
N GLY A 99 20.76 7.93 -4.95
CA GLY A 99 21.11 9.36 -4.87
C GLY A 99 20.04 10.31 -5.39
N TYR A 100 18.81 9.85 -5.57
CA TYR A 100 17.67 10.68 -5.99
C TYR A 100 16.83 11.13 -4.79
N ASP A 101 16.20 12.29 -4.95
CA ASP A 101 15.24 12.81 -3.97
C ASP A 101 13.91 12.05 -4.00
N TRP A 102 13.26 11.99 -2.83
CA TRP A 102 11.93 11.41 -2.65
C TRP A 102 11.02 12.39 -1.88
N PRO A 103 9.77 12.63 -2.31
CA PRO A 103 9.11 12.03 -3.47
C PRO A 103 9.66 12.55 -4.80
N VAL A 104 9.56 11.72 -5.85
CA VAL A 104 9.92 12.15 -7.21
C VAL A 104 8.94 13.23 -7.66
N ILE A 105 9.43 14.45 -7.85
CA ILE A 105 8.64 15.56 -8.38
C ILE A 105 8.88 15.60 -9.89
N ILE A 106 7.84 15.31 -10.66
CA ILE A 106 7.88 15.41 -12.12
C ILE A 106 7.47 16.84 -12.49
N PRO A 107 8.32 17.62 -13.18
CA PRO A 107 7.95 18.96 -13.66
C PRO A 107 6.71 18.93 -14.55
N MET A 108 5.86 19.95 -14.43
CA MET A 108 4.58 19.98 -15.15
C MET A 108 4.78 20.02 -16.67
N GLU A 109 5.86 20.65 -17.13
CA GLU A 109 6.23 20.71 -18.54
C GLU A 109 6.50 19.31 -19.13
N GLU A 110 7.15 18.43 -18.36
CA GLU A 110 7.41 17.04 -18.76
C GLU A 110 6.12 16.22 -18.84
N VAL A 111 5.19 16.45 -17.90
CA VAL A 111 3.86 15.82 -17.91
C VAL A 111 3.07 16.24 -19.15
N GLU A 112 3.09 17.52 -19.49
CA GLU A 112 2.42 18.04 -20.69
C GLU A 112 3.04 17.52 -21.98
N ALA A 113 4.37 17.50 -22.07
CA ALA A 113 5.09 16.95 -23.22
C ALA A 113 4.72 15.47 -23.43
N SER A 114 4.72 14.66 -22.38
CA SER A 114 4.32 13.25 -22.43
C SER A 114 2.85 13.07 -22.87
N ARG A 115 1.94 13.92 -22.39
CA ARG A 115 0.54 13.93 -22.81
C ARG A 115 0.39 14.26 -24.30
N ARG A 116 1.14 15.24 -24.82
CA ARG A 116 1.14 15.62 -26.25
C ARG A 116 1.66 14.48 -27.12
N GLU A 117 2.73 13.81 -26.70
CA GLU A 117 3.26 12.64 -27.42
C GLU A 117 2.28 11.49 -27.49
N MET A 118 1.58 11.21 -26.39
CA MET A 118 0.54 10.17 -26.37
C MET A 118 -0.63 10.50 -27.30
N ALA A 119 -1.06 11.76 -27.35
CA ALA A 119 -2.11 12.21 -28.27
C ALA A 119 -1.69 12.01 -29.74
N MET A 120 -0.49 12.45 -30.11
CA MET A 120 0.02 12.25 -31.48
C MET A 120 0.14 10.77 -31.86
N LYS A 121 0.57 9.90 -30.93
CA LYS A 121 0.62 8.45 -31.18
C LYS A 121 -0.78 7.85 -31.37
N ALA A 122 -1.78 8.34 -30.63
CA ALA A 122 -3.16 7.91 -30.77
C ALA A 122 -3.76 8.33 -32.14
N GLU A 123 -3.50 9.56 -32.58
CA GLU A 123 -3.94 10.08 -33.89
C GLU A 123 -3.32 9.27 -35.04
N LYS A 124 -2.00 9.08 -35.04
CA LYS A 124 -1.33 8.24 -36.06
C LYS A 124 -1.85 6.80 -36.08
N LYS A 125 -2.24 6.25 -34.92
CA LYS A 125 -2.86 4.92 -34.83
C LYS A 125 -4.27 4.91 -35.40
N ALA A 126 -5.05 5.98 -35.20
CA ALA A 126 -6.38 6.13 -35.77
C ALA A 126 -6.33 6.27 -37.30
N GLU A 127 -5.42 7.10 -37.83
CA GLU A 127 -5.22 7.26 -39.29
C GLU A 127 -4.82 5.94 -39.95
N LYS A 128 -3.86 5.20 -39.38
CA LYS A 128 -3.50 3.87 -39.87
C LYS A 128 -4.68 2.90 -39.86
N LYS A 129 -5.58 3.00 -38.87
CA LYS A 129 -6.76 2.13 -38.76
C LYS A 129 -7.85 2.51 -39.77
N ILE A 130 -7.99 3.79 -40.08
CA ILE A 130 -8.89 4.29 -41.13
C ILE A 130 -8.38 3.80 -42.50
N VAL A 131 -7.09 4.00 -42.80
CA VAL A 131 -6.45 3.55 -44.04
C VAL A 131 -6.55 2.02 -44.21
N SER A 132 -6.44 1.25 -43.13
CA SER A 132 -6.60 -0.21 -43.20
C SER A 132 -8.03 -0.67 -43.49
N LYS A 133 -9.05 0.11 -43.10
CA LYS A 133 -10.46 -0.21 -43.38
C LYS A 133 -10.85 0.18 -44.80
N THR A 134 -10.41 1.34 -45.27
CA THR A 134 -10.68 1.79 -46.64
C THR A 134 -9.94 0.96 -47.69
N GLY A 135 -8.76 0.41 -47.36
CA GLY A 135 -8.02 -0.49 -48.26
C GLY A 135 -8.62 -1.89 -48.43
N THR A 136 -9.53 -2.33 -47.55
CA THR A 136 -10.24 -3.62 -47.68
C THR A 136 -11.52 -3.53 -48.53
N GLU A 137 -12.09 -2.35 -48.74
CA GLU A 137 -13.33 -2.16 -49.51
C GLU A 137 -13.11 -2.04 -51.03
N THR A 138 -11.87 -1.84 -51.50
CA THR A 138 -11.56 -1.65 -52.94
C THR A 138 -11.22 -2.96 -53.70
N LYS A 139 -11.35 -4.14 -53.07
CA LYS A 139 -11.02 -5.44 -53.70
C LYS A 139 -12.20 -6.34 -54.07
N LEU A 140 -13.45 -5.86 -53.97
CA LEU A 140 -14.61 -6.54 -54.55
C LEU A 140 -15.25 -5.67 -55.63
N SER A 141 -14.76 -5.78 -56.86
CA SER A 141 -15.49 -5.46 -58.10
C SER A 141 -14.85 -6.25 -59.24
#